data_AF-A0AA97EBM0-F1
#
_entry.id   AF-A0AA97EBM0-F1
#
_cell.length_a   1.000
_cell.length_b   1.000
_cell.length_c   1.000
_cell.angle_alpha   90.00
_cell.angle_beta   90.00
_cell.angle_gamma   90.00
#
_symmetry.space_group_name_H-M   'P 1'
#
loop_
_entity.id
_entity.type
_entity.pdbx_description
1 polymer ?
#
loop_
_entity_poly.entity_id
_entity_poly.type
_entity_poly.pdbx_seq_one_letter_code
_entity_poly.pdbx_strand_id
1 'polypeptide(L)'
;MGTWVKETDEAFYLMQGNQWISRIQKRPSASNPKEQVLNVEGMRDWFLRSDAPLAMTVSVGTGGPEPEQAGGGSVVVPPPPEETPPPEAVTPPDIVTPPEVVTPPEVVTPPETIAPPPPDSGETSPPGAGEGTVPSPVTNLALRVKSTTYFKLQPKLSSELTDTEKVLVTNGTVLDIQYYINVGRNHWQVQLREPTLGDKTNRTWFVYTPDIDVLTGIRLRVVSDTLFKTEPKISSQLSPAQKVFVKNGTQLNLLAFKPAASDHFEITLADAIVGAEVTTKWYVYSPDVKIDGNRETLEVSGDTIFKAKPVQSNQLSNAEKVLVKKGTVFLLNSYAQPDKNHVRVALQGAFLGPQNRTTWHAYAPDIQISGTEIGNHPSDRGPEQPANPTDRGVALTLPGFSGTYYSNQPIQPKNRYGVRGNFTWGEALHVNRATGRYRKPANAGVVYNILKVADVMEEIRKMYGDKALKINSWYRDPATNAAVGGASMSRHLLGDAVDFVVPGVRCSDVYARLNGWWGNRGGLASSSVFTHIDMRGYRARWSYGY
;
A
#
# COMPACT_ATOMS: atom_id res chain seq x y z
N MET A 1 18.95 45.10 -4.96
CA MET A 1 17.48 45.05 -4.73
C MET A 1 16.97 43.79 -5.37
N GLY A 2 16.18 42.98 -4.64
CA GLY A 2 15.59 41.77 -5.21
C GLY A 2 14.58 42.09 -6.31
N THR A 3 14.30 41.12 -7.17
CA THR A 3 13.18 41.25 -8.11
C THR A 3 11.84 41.12 -7.37
N TRP A 4 10.75 41.57 -7.97
CA TRP A 4 9.40 41.41 -7.43
C TRP A 4 8.38 41.33 -8.57
N VAL A 5 7.19 40.80 -8.32
CA VAL A 5 6.15 40.66 -9.34
C VAL A 5 5.13 41.78 -9.22
N LYS A 6 4.87 42.50 -10.31
CA LYS A 6 3.78 43.47 -10.41
C LYS A 6 2.69 42.92 -11.31
N GLU A 7 1.45 42.98 -10.85
CA GLU A 7 0.27 42.66 -11.65
C GLU A 7 -0.48 43.95 -12.03
N THR A 8 -0.92 44.03 -13.29
CA THR A 8 -1.73 45.10 -13.87
C THR A 8 -2.86 44.50 -14.69
N ASP A 9 -3.78 45.33 -15.20
CA ASP A 9 -4.90 44.86 -16.02
C ASP A 9 -4.45 44.12 -17.29
N GLU A 10 -3.26 44.43 -17.83
CA GLU A 10 -2.75 43.83 -19.06
C GLU A 10 -1.84 42.61 -18.85
N ALA A 11 -1.03 42.61 -17.79
CA ALA A 11 0.04 41.62 -17.66
C ALA A 11 0.54 41.43 -16.22
N PHE A 12 1.40 40.42 -16.08
CA PHE A 12 2.31 40.27 -14.95
C PHE A 12 3.72 40.65 -15.40
N TYR A 13 4.44 41.39 -14.56
CA TYR A 13 5.80 41.84 -14.82
C TYR A 13 6.76 41.36 -13.74
N LEU A 14 7.92 40.86 -14.15
CA LEU A 14 9.08 40.72 -13.29
C LEU A 14 9.82 42.05 -13.24
N MET A 15 9.78 42.69 -12.09
CA MET A 15 10.35 44.02 -11.85
C MET A 15 11.76 43.93 -11.29
N GLN A 16 12.64 44.80 -11.76
CA GLN A 16 13.93 45.08 -11.16
C GLN A 16 14.07 46.60 -10.97
N GLY A 17 14.01 47.07 -9.72
CA GLY A 17 13.83 48.50 -9.46
C GLY A 17 12.46 48.98 -9.93
N ASN A 18 12.42 50.07 -10.70
CA ASN A 18 11.18 50.66 -11.24
C ASN A 18 10.90 50.27 -12.71
N GLN A 19 11.67 49.33 -13.26
CA GLN A 19 11.54 48.86 -14.64
C GLN A 19 11.28 47.35 -14.67
N TRP A 20 10.60 46.86 -15.72
CA TRP A 20 10.38 45.44 -15.91
C TRP A 20 11.43 44.80 -16.82
N ILE A 21 11.77 43.54 -16.52
CA ILE A 21 12.76 42.74 -17.26
C ILE A 21 12.16 41.51 -17.94
N SER A 22 10.94 41.11 -17.57
CA SER A 22 10.15 40.08 -18.23
C SER A 22 8.65 40.33 -18.02
N ARG A 23 7.80 39.98 -18.98
CA ARG A 23 6.33 40.13 -18.87
C ARG A 23 5.59 38.90 -19.38
N ILE A 24 4.43 38.63 -18.80
CA ILE A 24 3.49 37.59 -19.24
C ILE A 24 2.12 38.24 -19.42
N GLN A 25 1.63 38.22 -20.65
CA GLN A 25 0.34 38.83 -21.00
C GLN A 25 -0.84 38.00 -20.48
N LYS A 26 -1.86 38.71 -20.03
CA LYS A 26 -3.18 38.13 -19.77
C LYS A 26 -3.95 38.00 -21.08
N ARG A 27 -4.83 37.01 -21.14
CA ARG A 27 -5.78 36.83 -22.23
C ARG A 27 -7.19 36.61 -21.68
N PRO A 28 -8.26 37.01 -22.37
CA PRO A 28 -9.62 36.77 -21.90
C PRO A 28 -9.92 35.28 -21.69
N SER A 29 -10.74 34.97 -20.68
CA SER A 29 -11.28 33.63 -20.47
C SER A 29 -12.33 33.31 -21.53
N ALA A 30 -12.28 32.10 -22.10
CA ALA A 30 -13.24 31.64 -23.10
C ALA A 30 -14.66 31.46 -22.55
N SER A 31 -14.80 31.27 -21.23
CA SER A 31 -16.07 30.94 -20.56
C SER A 31 -16.64 32.06 -19.70
N ASN A 32 -15.86 33.10 -19.39
CA ASN A 32 -16.33 34.21 -18.58
C ASN A 32 -15.69 35.54 -19.04
N PRO A 33 -16.46 36.49 -19.60
CA PRO A 33 -15.93 37.74 -20.14
C PRO A 33 -15.35 38.68 -19.06
N LYS A 34 -15.57 38.40 -17.77
CA LYS A 34 -14.99 39.14 -16.65
C LYS A 34 -13.69 38.52 -16.13
N GLU A 35 -13.26 37.40 -16.69
CA GLU A 35 -12.05 36.69 -16.27
C GLU A 35 -10.92 36.86 -17.27
N GLN A 36 -9.70 36.92 -16.74
CA GLN A 36 -8.46 36.90 -17.49
C GLN A 36 -7.67 35.65 -17.11
N VAL A 37 -7.09 35.00 -18.10
CA VAL A 37 -6.26 33.81 -18.00
C VAL A 37 -4.81 34.19 -18.24
N LEU A 38 -3.91 33.64 -17.43
CA LEU A 38 -2.47 33.87 -17.52
C LEU A 38 -1.75 32.55 -17.80
N ASN A 39 -0.75 32.56 -18.70
CA ASN A 39 0.15 31.43 -18.85
C ASN A 39 1.23 31.45 -17.76
N VAL A 40 0.99 30.74 -16.65
CA VAL A 40 1.90 30.67 -15.51
C VAL A 40 3.20 29.93 -15.79
N GLU A 41 3.33 29.23 -16.92
CA GLU A 41 4.56 28.53 -17.28
C GLU A 41 5.74 29.49 -17.41
N GLY A 42 5.52 30.68 -17.98
CA GLY A 42 6.56 31.72 -18.11
C GLY A 42 7.09 32.22 -16.76
N MET A 43 6.34 32.06 -15.67
CA MET A 43 6.78 32.45 -14.32
C MET A 43 7.82 31.48 -13.75
N ARG A 44 7.89 30.25 -14.28
CA ARG A 44 8.88 29.26 -13.84
C ARG A 44 10.30 29.82 -13.90
N ASP A 45 10.63 30.51 -14.98
CA ASP A 45 11.94 31.10 -15.18
C ASP A 45 12.21 32.24 -14.20
N TRP A 46 11.18 32.94 -13.72
CA TRP A 46 11.33 34.01 -12.73
C TRP A 46 11.73 33.45 -11.36
N PHE A 47 11.13 32.34 -10.94
CA PHE A 47 11.38 31.73 -9.64
C PHE A 47 12.66 30.89 -9.58
N LEU A 48 13.26 30.58 -10.73
CA LEU A 48 14.55 29.89 -10.82
C LEU A 48 15.76 30.85 -10.81
N ARG A 49 15.52 32.17 -10.90
CA ARG A 49 16.59 33.17 -10.83
C ARG A 49 17.23 33.20 -9.45
N SER A 50 18.52 33.54 -9.40
CA SER A 50 19.24 33.73 -8.13
C SER A 50 18.68 34.87 -7.28
N ASP A 51 18.01 35.85 -7.91
CA ASP A 51 17.34 36.99 -7.28
C ASP A 51 15.80 36.87 -7.34
N ALA A 52 15.30 35.62 -7.31
CA ALA A 52 13.88 35.28 -7.46
C ALA A 52 12.95 36.22 -6.66
N PRO A 53 11.78 36.57 -7.22
CA PRO A 53 10.91 37.54 -6.60
C PRO A 53 10.36 37.03 -5.27
N LEU A 54 10.53 37.83 -4.22
CA LEU A 54 10.09 37.50 -2.86
C LEU A 54 8.77 38.16 -2.47
N ALA A 55 8.28 39.08 -3.30
CA ALA A 55 7.05 39.83 -3.07
C ALA A 55 6.27 39.99 -4.38
N MET A 56 4.96 40.08 -4.24
CA MET A 56 4.03 40.36 -5.33
C MET A 56 3.12 41.52 -4.92
N THR A 57 2.98 42.49 -5.82
CA THR A 57 2.03 43.58 -5.67
C THR A 57 0.83 43.30 -6.57
N VAL A 58 -0.35 43.28 -5.95
CA VAL A 58 -1.64 43.10 -6.63
C VAL A 58 -2.40 44.40 -6.48
N SER A 59 -2.84 44.98 -7.60
CA SER A 59 -3.53 46.27 -7.58
C SER A 59 -4.88 46.13 -8.25
N VAL A 60 -5.95 46.59 -7.60
CA VAL A 60 -7.30 46.49 -8.15
C VAL A 60 -7.67 47.81 -8.83
N GLY A 61 -7.87 47.79 -10.15
CA GLY A 61 -8.46 48.91 -10.91
C GLY A 61 -7.62 50.18 -10.93
N THR A 62 -6.32 50.09 -11.21
CA THR A 62 -5.42 51.23 -11.06
C THR A 62 -5.56 52.30 -12.13
N GLY A 63 -6.00 51.94 -13.36
CA GLY A 63 -6.09 52.87 -14.50
C GLY A 63 -4.78 53.62 -14.80
N GLY A 64 -3.66 53.16 -14.22
CA GLY A 64 -2.37 53.83 -14.24
C GLY A 64 -1.49 53.28 -15.36
N PRO A 65 -0.46 54.03 -15.77
CA PRO A 65 0.42 53.61 -16.85
C PRO A 65 1.17 52.31 -16.50
N GLU A 66 1.31 51.45 -17.50
CA GLU A 66 2.11 50.22 -17.43
C GLU A 66 3.58 50.53 -17.09
N PRO A 67 4.28 49.65 -16.35
CA PRO A 67 5.68 49.88 -16.00
C PRO A 67 6.58 49.97 -17.25
N GLU A 68 7.62 50.78 -17.17
CA GLU A 68 8.58 50.95 -18.27
C GLU A 68 9.55 49.77 -18.39
N GLN A 69 9.95 49.43 -19.62
CA GLN A 69 10.87 48.33 -19.90
C GLN A 69 12.32 48.70 -19.54
N ALA A 70 13.04 47.77 -18.93
CA ALA A 70 14.47 47.93 -18.64
C ALA A 70 15.31 47.73 -19.91
N GLY A 71 16.01 48.78 -20.35
CA GLY A 71 16.93 48.76 -21.49
C GLY A 71 16.20 48.58 -22.83
N GLY A 72 16.07 49.63 -23.62
CA GLY A 72 15.24 49.69 -24.84
C GLY A 72 15.67 48.85 -26.06
N GLY A 73 16.18 47.63 -25.86
CA GLY A 73 16.48 46.66 -26.93
C GLY A 73 15.49 45.49 -26.92
N SER A 74 15.05 45.07 -28.11
CA SER A 74 14.10 43.96 -28.34
C SER A 74 14.44 42.71 -27.52
N VAL A 75 13.50 42.30 -26.67
CA VAL A 75 13.47 40.97 -26.05
C VAL A 75 12.48 40.12 -26.83
N VAL A 76 12.87 38.88 -27.14
CA VAL A 76 12.04 37.88 -27.81
C VAL A 76 10.81 37.59 -26.94
N VAL A 77 9.66 38.09 -27.38
CA VAL A 77 8.34 37.75 -26.82
C VAL A 77 7.95 36.39 -27.39
N PRO A 78 7.73 35.34 -26.57
CA PRO A 78 7.20 34.09 -27.08
C PRO A 78 5.77 34.34 -27.61
N PRO A 79 5.43 33.91 -28.84
CA PRO A 79 4.10 34.14 -29.39
C PRO A 79 3.06 33.27 -28.65
N PRO A 80 1.78 33.70 -28.64
CA PRO A 80 0.71 32.86 -28.12
C PRO A 80 0.58 31.56 -28.96
N PRO A 81 0.24 30.42 -28.35
CA PRO A 81 0.04 29.17 -29.09
C PRO A 81 -1.19 29.29 -30.00
N GLU A 82 -1.03 28.94 -31.29
CA GLU A 82 -2.10 28.89 -32.30
C GLU A 82 -3.17 27.86 -31.94
N GLU A 83 -4.45 28.24 -32.08
CA GLU A 83 -5.59 27.35 -31.95
C GLU A 83 -5.67 26.42 -33.16
N THR A 84 -5.62 25.11 -32.94
CA THR A 84 -5.75 24.09 -33.99
C THR A 84 -7.23 23.79 -34.28
N PRO A 85 -7.67 23.75 -35.56
CA PRO A 85 -9.03 23.36 -35.92
C PRO A 85 -9.22 21.83 -35.84
N PRO A 86 -10.47 21.33 -35.70
CA PRO A 86 -10.74 19.90 -35.52
C PRO A 86 -10.45 19.09 -36.80
N PRO A 87 -10.00 17.83 -36.70
CA PRO A 87 -9.62 17.03 -37.86
C PRO A 87 -10.84 16.47 -38.62
N GLU A 88 -10.77 16.51 -39.95
CA GLU A 88 -11.73 15.87 -40.87
C GLU A 88 -11.65 14.34 -40.81
N ALA A 89 -12.80 13.70 -41.06
CA ALA A 89 -12.96 12.25 -41.05
C ALA A 89 -12.24 11.58 -42.25
N VAL A 90 -11.43 10.57 -41.98
CA VAL A 90 -10.72 9.78 -43.00
C VAL A 90 -11.28 8.35 -43.04
N THR A 91 -11.74 7.93 -44.22
CA THR A 91 -12.21 6.57 -44.54
C THR A 91 -11.06 5.55 -44.62
N PRO A 92 -11.29 4.27 -44.26
CA PRO A 92 -10.25 3.23 -44.26
C PRO A 92 -9.95 2.67 -45.68
N PRO A 93 -8.72 2.18 -45.96
CA PRO A 93 -8.37 1.57 -47.23
C PRO A 93 -8.53 0.03 -47.24
N ASP A 94 -8.61 -0.52 -48.46
CA ASP A 94 -8.94 -1.90 -48.82
C ASP A 94 -7.95 -2.99 -48.40
N ILE A 95 -8.50 -4.20 -48.26
CA ILE A 95 -7.87 -5.47 -47.90
C ILE A 95 -6.95 -5.98 -49.02
N VAL A 96 -5.73 -6.42 -48.67
CA VAL A 96 -4.82 -7.15 -49.57
C VAL A 96 -4.55 -8.56 -49.02
N THR A 97 -4.74 -9.57 -49.87
CA THR A 97 -4.55 -11.01 -49.63
C THR A 97 -3.07 -11.45 -49.58
N PRO A 98 -2.73 -12.55 -48.86
CA PRO A 98 -1.36 -13.08 -48.78
C PRO A 98 -1.02 -14.09 -49.90
N PRO A 99 0.27 -14.24 -50.29
CA PRO A 99 0.71 -15.30 -51.21
C PRO A 99 1.31 -16.54 -50.50
N GLU A 100 1.49 -17.56 -51.33
CA GLU A 100 1.61 -19.01 -51.11
C GLU A 100 2.96 -19.54 -50.58
N VAL A 101 2.92 -20.83 -50.20
CA VAL A 101 3.92 -21.71 -49.57
C VAL A 101 5.04 -22.16 -50.52
N VAL A 102 6.28 -22.32 -50.01
CA VAL A 102 7.34 -23.12 -50.65
C VAL A 102 8.13 -23.93 -49.60
N THR A 103 8.38 -25.23 -49.88
CA THR A 103 9.13 -26.22 -49.07
C THR A 103 10.54 -26.55 -49.67
N PRO A 104 11.33 -27.55 -49.18
CA PRO A 104 12.65 -27.45 -48.51
C PRO A 104 13.84 -27.97 -49.37
N PRO A 105 15.05 -28.21 -48.81
CA PRO A 105 15.51 -29.63 -48.74
C PRO A 105 16.42 -30.05 -47.55
N GLU A 106 16.81 -31.34 -47.59
CA GLU A 106 17.27 -32.37 -46.63
C GLU A 106 18.64 -32.29 -45.88
N VAL A 107 18.59 -32.80 -44.63
CA VAL A 107 19.36 -33.89 -43.94
C VAL A 107 20.86 -34.14 -44.20
N VAL A 108 21.65 -34.21 -43.09
CA VAL A 108 22.73 -35.21 -42.86
C VAL A 108 22.87 -35.54 -41.33
N THR A 109 22.83 -36.82 -40.97
CA THR A 109 23.17 -37.46 -39.65
C THR A 109 24.53 -38.18 -39.73
N PRO A 110 25.32 -38.44 -38.65
CA PRO A 110 25.22 -39.68 -37.79
C PRO A 110 25.92 -39.57 -36.39
N PRO A 111 26.22 -40.66 -35.60
CA PRO A 111 25.59 -41.98 -35.39
C PRO A 111 25.26 -42.31 -33.89
N GLU A 112 24.64 -43.49 -33.69
CA GLU A 112 24.14 -44.12 -32.44
C GLU A 112 25.19 -44.77 -31.53
N THR A 113 24.83 -44.94 -30.23
CA THR A 113 25.27 -46.09 -29.40
C THR A 113 24.20 -46.57 -28.40
N ILE A 114 23.57 -47.71 -28.75
CA ILE A 114 23.26 -48.94 -27.98
C ILE A 114 22.80 -48.86 -26.50
N ALA A 115 21.62 -49.45 -26.23
CA ALA A 115 21.06 -49.77 -24.92
C ALA A 115 21.18 -51.27 -24.57
N PRO A 116 21.10 -51.66 -23.27
CA PRO A 116 20.72 -53.02 -22.84
C PRO A 116 19.35 -53.09 -22.10
N PRO A 117 18.73 -54.28 -21.95
CA PRO A 117 17.29 -54.51 -21.64
C PRO A 117 17.01 -54.83 -20.13
N PRO A 118 15.75 -55.13 -19.69
CA PRO A 118 15.16 -54.62 -18.44
C PRO A 118 15.14 -55.64 -17.26
N PRO A 119 14.62 -55.23 -16.08
CA PRO A 119 13.85 -56.12 -15.24
C PRO A 119 12.41 -55.65 -14.98
N ASP A 120 11.53 -56.63 -14.88
CA ASP A 120 10.09 -56.60 -14.72
C ASP A 120 9.63 -56.51 -13.25
N SER A 121 8.36 -56.14 -13.08
CA SER A 121 7.43 -56.36 -11.95
C SER A 121 7.39 -55.38 -10.78
N GLY A 122 6.22 -54.73 -10.62
CA GLY A 122 5.77 -54.11 -9.36
C GLY A 122 4.89 -52.86 -9.52
N GLU A 123 3.57 -53.04 -9.57
CA GLU A 123 2.49 -52.03 -9.71
C GLU A 123 2.47 -50.90 -8.67
N THR A 124 2.00 -49.70 -9.04
CA THR A 124 1.04 -48.86 -8.25
C THR A 124 0.41 -47.71 -9.09
N SER A 125 -0.88 -47.46 -8.84
CA SER A 125 -1.93 -46.61 -9.47
C SER A 125 -1.71 -45.06 -9.52
N PRO A 126 -2.69 -44.15 -9.82
CA PRO A 126 -3.64 -43.92 -10.94
C PRO A 126 -3.64 -42.40 -11.44
N PRO A 127 -4.76 -41.69 -11.75
CA PRO A 127 -4.98 -41.00 -13.04
C PRO A 127 -4.94 -39.43 -13.01
N GLY A 128 -5.02 -38.82 -14.19
CA GLY A 128 -5.77 -37.57 -14.44
C GLY A 128 -5.12 -36.24 -14.02
N ALA A 129 -4.70 -35.46 -15.00
CA ALA A 129 -4.15 -34.12 -14.85
C ALA A 129 -5.16 -33.13 -14.24
N GLY A 130 -4.82 -32.58 -13.07
CA GLY A 130 -5.55 -31.53 -12.37
C GLY A 130 -5.07 -30.12 -12.71
N GLU A 131 -5.98 -29.17 -12.55
CA GLU A 131 -5.83 -27.72 -12.66
C GLU A 131 -4.60 -27.20 -11.87
N GLY A 132 -3.82 -26.32 -12.51
CA GLY A 132 -2.69 -25.63 -11.89
C GLY A 132 -3.18 -24.64 -10.83
N THR A 133 -2.86 -24.93 -9.57
CA THR A 133 -3.21 -24.14 -8.38
C THR A 133 -2.47 -22.81 -8.34
N VAL A 134 -3.24 -21.73 -8.18
CA VAL A 134 -2.77 -20.36 -7.94
C VAL A 134 -2.21 -20.28 -6.51
N PRO A 135 -1.01 -19.69 -6.27
CA PRO A 135 -0.53 -19.51 -4.91
C PRO A 135 -1.39 -18.50 -4.14
N SER A 136 -1.82 -18.94 -2.95
CA SER A 136 -2.75 -18.28 -2.03
C SER A 136 -2.04 -17.12 -1.27
N PRO A 137 -2.66 -15.93 -1.05
CA PRO A 137 -2.01 -14.75 -0.41
C PRO A 137 -1.75 -14.92 1.09
N VAL A 138 -0.49 -14.88 1.56
CA VAL A 138 -0.08 -15.16 2.96
C VAL A 138 -0.84 -14.30 3.99
N THR A 139 -1.57 -14.94 4.90
CA THR A 139 -2.12 -14.36 6.14
C THR A 139 -1.27 -14.88 7.30
N ASN A 140 -0.80 -14.02 8.20
CA ASN A 140 0.00 -14.44 9.36
C ASN A 140 -0.87 -14.97 10.53
N LEU A 141 -2.03 -15.58 10.27
CA LEU A 141 -2.88 -16.18 11.32
C LEU A 141 -2.90 -17.70 11.16
N ALA A 142 -2.35 -18.38 12.16
CA ALA A 142 -2.30 -19.84 12.20
C ALA A 142 -2.65 -20.36 13.58
N LEU A 143 -3.07 -21.60 13.64
CA LEU A 143 -3.20 -22.35 14.88
C LEU A 143 -2.02 -23.29 14.99
N ARG A 144 -1.31 -23.26 16.11
CA ARG A 144 -0.38 -24.33 16.49
C ARG A 144 -1.09 -25.26 17.46
N VAL A 145 -1.14 -26.54 17.12
CA VAL A 145 -1.56 -27.59 18.05
C VAL A 145 -0.43 -27.80 19.04
N LYS A 146 -0.66 -27.53 20.33
CA LYS A 146 0.34 -27.72 21.41
C LYS A 146 0.16 -29.03 22.17
N SER A 147 -0.99 -29.69 22.00
CA SER A 147 -1.27 -31.04 22.47
C SER A 147 -2.11 -31.77 21.44
N THR A 148 -1.80 -33.03 21.15
CA THR A 148 -2.53 -33.83 20.16
C THR A 148 -4.02 -33.85 20.50
N THR A 149 -4.88 -33.42 19.56
CA THR A 149 -6.30 -33.18 19.83
C THR A 149 -7.17 -33.46 18.61
N TYR A 150 -8.49 -33.53 18.80
CA TYR A 150 -9.45 -33.75 17.71
C TYR A 150 -10.02 -32.43 17.17
N PHE A 151 -9.91 -32.26 15.85
CA PHE A 151 -10.68 -31.28 15.10
C PHE A 151 -11.99 -31.95 14.66
N LYS A 152 -13.13 -31.30 14.87
CA LYS A 152 -14.47 -31.92 14.73
C LYS A 152 -15.37 -31.15 13.78
N LEU A 153 -16.28 -31.83 13.09
CA LEU A 153 -17.30 -31.14 12.27
C LEU A 153 -18.45 -30.56 13.10
N GLN A 154 -18.61 -31.02 14.34
CA GLN A 154 -19.63 -30.54 15.28
C GLN A 154 -19.03 -30.33 16.67
N PRO A 155 -19.57 -29.39 17.48
CA PRO A 155 -19.10 -29.10 18.83
C PRO A 155 -19.61 -30.15 19.86
N LYS A 156 -19.45 -31.44 19.55
CA LYS A 156 -19.82 -32.57 20.41
C LYS A 156 -18.60 -33.21 21.06
N LEU A 157 -18.82 -34.09 22.03
CA LEU A 157 -17.73 -34.90 22.59
C LEU A 157 -17.15 -35.80 21.49
N SER A 158 -15.84 -36.03 21.51
CA SER A 158 -15.19 -36.83 20.46
C SER A 158 -15.67 -38.29 20.44
N SER A 159 -16.22 -38.77 21.56
CA SER A 159 -16.87 -40.08 21.72
C SER A 159 -18.26 -40.16 21.07
N GLU A 160 -18.90 -39.02 20.81
CA GLU A 160 -20.23 -38.91 20.19
C GLU A 160 -20.16 -38.69 18.67
N LEU A 161 -18.94 -38.66 18.12
CA LEU A 161 -18.67 -38.39 16.72
C LEU A 161 -18.07 -39.62 16.05
N THR A 162 -18.54 -39.90 14.84
CA THR A 162 -17.96 -40.92 13.98
C THR A 162 -16.55 -40.52 13.54
N ASP A 163 -15.75 -41.49 13.06
CA ASP A 163 -14.39 -41.21 12.60
C ASP A 163 -14.33 -40.34 11.33
N THR A 164 -15.44 -40.24 10.59
CA THR A 164 -15.60 -39.30 9.47
C THR A 164 -15.91 -37.87 9.92
N GLU A 165 -16.38 -37.68 11.16
CA GLU A 165 -16.74 -36.35 11.70
C GLU A 165 -15.63 -35.73 12.55
N LYS A 166 -14.50 -36.41 12.71
CA LYS A 166 -13.36 -35.93 13.50
C LYS A 166 -12.03 -36.32 12.86
N VAL A 167 -11.05 -35.45 13.01
CA VAL A 167 -9.69 -35.67 12.54
C VAL A 167 -8.75 -35.49 13.73
N LEU A 168 -7.91 -36.49 13.98
CA LEU A 168 -6.86 -36.38 14.99
C LEU A 168 -5.72 -35.54 14.42
N VAL A 169 -5.37 -34.46 15.10
CA VAL A 169 -4.31 -33.53 14.71
C VAL A 169 -3.22 -33.59 15.76
N THR A 170 -1.98 -33.85 15.32
CA THR A 170 -0.85 -34.10 16.21
C THR A 170 -0.26 -32.81 16.76
N ASN A 171 0.34 -32.90 17.96
CA ASN A 171 1.15 -31.84 18.54
C ASN A 171 2.21 -31.32 17.56
N GLY A 172 2.39 -30.01 17.51
CA GLY A 172 3.30 -29.30 16.63
C GLY A 172 2.68 -28.91 15.29
N THR A 173 1.52 -29.46 14.92
CA THR A 173 0.86 -29.12 13.65
C THR A 173 0.49 -27.64 13.63
N VAL A 174 0.91 -26.95 12.58
CA VAL A 174 0.53 -25.55 12.32
C VAL A 174 -0.45 -25.53 11.16
N LEU A 175 -1.61 -24.91 11.37
CA LEU A 175 -2.68 -24.80 10.39
C LEU A 175 -3.02 -23.35 10.14
N ASP A 176 -2.89 -22.91 8.90
CA ASP A 176 -3.34 -21.57 8.51
C ASP A 176 -4.86 -21.49 8.63
N ILE A 177 -5.33 -20.45 9.32
CA ILE A 177 -6.75 -20.20 9.51
C ILE A 177 -7.15 -18.85 8.93
N GLN A 178 -8.32 -18.81 8.34
CA GLN A 178 -8.94 -17.60 7.83
C GLN A 178 -9.65 -16.82 8.95
N TYR A 179 -10.24 -17.52 9.92
CA TYR A 179 -10.80 -16.94 11.15
C TYR A 179 -11.09 -18.03 12.19
N TYR A 180 -11.41 -17.62 13.42
CA TYR A 180 -11.99 -18.48 14.45
C TYR A 180 -13.10 -17.75 15.21
N ILE A 181 -14.04 -18.52 15.75
CA ILE A 181 -15.21 -18.06 16.51
C ILE A 181 -15.18 -18.79 17.84
N ASN A 182 -15.21 -18.05 18.95
CA ASN A 182 -15.41 -18.68 20.24
C ASN A 182 -16.88 -19.11 20.37
N VAL A 183 -17.11 -20.43 20.47
CA VAL A 183 -18.45 -21.01 20.59
C VAL A 183 -18.77 -21.41 22.04
N GLY A 184 -17.92 -21.04 22.99
CA GLY A 184 -18.04 -21.36 24.40
C GLY A 184 -17.56 -22.77 24.75
N ARG A 185 -17.61 -23.13 26.04
CA ARG A 185 -17.21 -24.45 26.57
C ARG A 185 -15.82 -24.89 26.09
N ASN A 186 -14.85 -23.96 26.10
CA ASN A 186 -13.48 -24.18 25.66
C ASN A 186 -13.36 -24.69 24.21
N HIS A 187 -14.33 -24.39 23.35
CA HIS A 187 -14.28 -24.72 21.94
C HIS A 187 -14.32 -23.47 21.07
N TRP A 188 -13.54 -23.50 20.00
CA TRP A 188 -13.64 -22.56 18.91
C TRP A 188 -14.11 -23.26 17.64
N GLN A 189 -14.92 -22.59 16.84
CA GLN A 189 -15.12 -22.94 15.44
C GLN A 189 -14.05 -22.20 14.62
N VAL A 190 -13.21 -22.92 13.92
CA VAL A 190 -12.10 -22.40 13.12
C VAL A 190 -12.41 -22.62 11.65
N GLN A 191 -12.06 -21.65 10.82
CA GLN A 191 -12.08 -21.78 9.38
C GLN A 191 -10.63 -21.93 8.93
N LEU A 192 -10.25 -23.13 8.49
CA LEU A 192 -8.97 -23.34 7.83
C LEU A 192 -8.97 -22.60 6.50
N ARG A 193 -7.78 -22.11 6.14
CA ARG A 193 -7.56 -21.43 4.88
C ARG A 193 -7.77 -22.39 3.70
N GLU A 194 -7.09 -23.52 3.75
CA GLU A 194 -7.22 -24.61 2.80
C GLU A 194 -7.78 -25.84 3.53
N PRO A 195 -8.50 -26.75 2.84
CA PRO A 195 -9.05 -27.95 3.45
C PRO A 195 -7.95 -28.99 3.62
N THR A 196 -7.01 -28.73 4.53
CA THR A 196 -5.81 -29.55 4.76
C THR A 196 -6.05 -30.71 5.72
N LEU A 197 -7.22 -30.80 6.33
CA LEU A 197 -7.62 -31.86 7.25
C LEU A 197 -8.72 -32.75 6.65
N GLY A 198 -8.65 -34.06 6.92
CA GLY A 198 -9.71 -35.01 6.59
C GLY A 198 -9.97 -35.18 5.09
N ASP A 199 -11.24 -35.21 4.70
CA ASP A 199 -11.74 -35.45 3.33
C ASP A 199 -11.38 -34.38 2.28
N LYS A 200 -10.52 -33.41 2.64
CA LYS A 200 -10.00 -32.35 1.78
C LYS A 200 -11.07 -31.43 1.16
N THR A 201 -12.28 -31.43 1.69
CA THR A 201 -13.34 -30.48 1.28
C THR A 201 -13.76 -29.57 2.44
N ASN A 202 -13.73 -30.09 3.66
CA ASN A 202 -14.14 -29.36 4.85
C ASN A 202 -13.07 -28.37 5.33
N ARG A 203 -13.43 -27.08 5.29
CA ARG A 203 -12.60 -25.98 5.82
C ARG A 203 -13.03 -25.53 7.22
N THR A 204 -14.23 -25.89 7.68
CA THR A 204 -14.74 -25.48 8.99
C THR A 204 -14.60 -26.60 10.01
N TRP A 205 -14.01 -26.31 11.17
CA TRP A 205 -13.74 -27.29 12.23
C TRP A 205 -14.02 -26.72 13.61
N PHE A 206 -14.34 -27.56 14.57
CA PHE A 206 -14.43 -27.23 15.99
C PHE A 206 -13.21 -27.78 16.71
N VAL A 207 -12.56 -26.95 17.51
CA VAL A 207 -11.26 -27.25 18.16
C VAL A 207 -11.33 -26.94 19.65
N TYR A 208 -10.61 -27.74 20.45
CA TYR A 208 -10.51 -27.53 21.89
C TYR A 208 -9.41 -26.51 22.20
N THR A 209 -9.79 -25.37 22.76
CA THR A 209 -8.91 -24.20 22.92
C THR A 209 -7.72 -24.42 23.86
N PRO A 210 -7.80 -25.25 24.91
CA PRO A 210 -6.65 -25.56 25.75
C PRO A 210 -5.55 -26.36 25.05
N ASP A 211 -5.80 -26.97 23.90
CA ASP A 211 -4.81 -27.78 23.16
C ASP A 211 -4.15 -27.02 22.00
N ILE A 212 -4.51 -25.75 21.81
CA ILE A 212 -4.03 -24.93 20.69
C ILE A 212 -3.46 -23.59 21.17
N ASP A 213 -2.57 -23.02 20.37
CA ASP A 213 -2.10 -21.64 20.45
C ASP A 213 -2.46 -20.91 19.16
N VAL A 214 -2.83 -19.64 19.26
CA VAL A 214 -3.00 -18.77 18.09
C VAL A 214 -1.68 -18.09 17.80
N LEU A 215 -1.17 -18.28 16.61
CA LEU A 215 -0.03 -17.56 16.07
C LEU A 215 -0.54 -16.39 15.24
N THR A 216 -0.04 -15.19 15.54
CA THR A 216 -0.39 -13.94 14.86
C THR A 216 0.87 -13.25 14.37
N GLY A 217 0.78 -12.57 13.23
CA GLY A 217 1.84 -11.71 12.71
C GLY A 217 1.92 -10.33 13.38
N ILE A 218 1.05 -10.04 14.35
CA ILE A 218 1.00 -8.76 15.06
C ILE A 218 1.64 -8.92 16.45
N ARG A 219 2.61 -8.08 16.77
CA ARG A 219 3.34 -8.07 18.04
C ARG A 219 3.14 -6.75 18.77
N LEU A 220 2.98 -6.80 20.08
CA LEU A 220 3.15 -5.67 20.96
C LEU A 220 4.58 -5.68 21.51
N ARG A 221 5.32 -4.62 21.23
CA ARG A 221 6.68 -4.38 21.71
C ARG A 221 6.67 -3.26 22.73
N VAL A 222 7.19 -3.56 23.91
CA VAL A 222 7.41 -2.56 24.96
C VAL A 222 8.67 -1.78 24.63
N VAL A 223 8.57 -0.46 24.48
CA VAL A 223 9.67 0.46 24.12
C VAL A 223 10.17 1.32 25.29
N SER A 224 9.47 1.26 26.42
CA SER A 224 9.87 1.82 27.71
C SER A 224 9.33 0.93 28.82
N ASP A 225 10.04 0.82 29.95
CA ASP A 225 9.57 0.06 31.11
C ASP A 225 8.17 0.55 31.52
N THR A 226 7.22 -0.38 31.66
CA THR A 226 5.82 -0.01 31.85
C THR A 226 5.05 -1.01 32.71
N LEU A 227 3.81 -0.65 33.06
CA LEU A 227 2.90 -1.48 33.83
C LEU A 227 1.70 -1.87 32.97
N PHE A 228 1.49 -3.17 32.82
CA PHE A 228 0.26 -3.71 32.26
C PHE A 228 -0.75 -3.82 33.39
N LYS A 229 -1.98 -3.34 33.16
CA LYS A 229 -2.99 -3.20 34.22
C LYS A 229 -4.26 -3.94 33.87
N THR A 230 -4.96 -4.51 34.85
CA THR A 230 -6.25 -5.16 34.60
C THR A 230 -7.40 -4.16 34.42
N GLU A 231 -7.19 -2.90 34.84
CA GLU A 231 -8.16 -1.81 34.74
C GLU A 231 -7.51 -0.51 34.23
N PRO A 232 -8.26 0.40 33.58
CA PRO A 232 -7.77 1.68 33.06
C PRO A 232 -7.64 2.76 34.16
N LYS A 233 -7.09 2.38 35.33
CA LYS A 233 -6.83 3.30 36.45
C LYS A 233 -5.36 3.68 36.52
N ILE A 234 -5.05 4.75 37.26
CA ILE A 234 -3.65 5.12 37.53
C ILE A 234 -3.02 4.03 38.40
N SER A 235 -1.75 3.70 38.16
CA SER A 235 -1.06 2.55 38.79
C SER A 235 -0.98 2.62 40.33
N SER A 236 -1.07 3.81 40.92
CA SER A 236 -1.12 4.05 42.36
C SER A 236 -2.45 3.60 43.00
N GLN A 237 -3.51 3.49 42.21
CA GLN A 237 -4.84 3.05 42.64
C GLN A 237 -5.06 1.54 42.46
N LEU A 238 -4.06 0.82 41.95
CA LEU A 238 -4.12 -0.61 41.68
C LEU A 238 -3.24 -1.39 42.65
N SER A 239 -3.80 -2.48 43.16
CA SER A 239 -3.06 -3.45 43.98
C SER A 239 -1.95 -4.14 43.17
N PRO A 240 -0.96 -4.76 43.82
CA PRO A 240 0.08 -5.53 43.12
C PRO A 240 -0.47 -6.65 42.23
N ALA A 241 -1.62 -7.25 42.55
CA ALA A 241 -2.23 -8.30 41.74
C ALA A 241 -2.84 -7.77 40.42
N GLN A 242 -3.21 -6.49 40.38
CA GLN A 242 -3.86 -5.85 39.24
C GLN A 242 -2.87 -5.21 38.26
N LYS A 243 -1.56 -5.33 38.52
CA LYS A 243 -0.53 -4.75 37.68
C LYS A 243 0.67 -5.68 37.53
N VAL A 244 1.19 -5.76 36.32
CA VAL A 244 2.38 -6.54 36.00
C VAL A 244 3.41 -5.60 35.40
N PHE A 245 4.62 -5.62 35.96
CA PHE A 245 5.75 -4.90 35.38
C PHE A 245 6.22 -5.62 34.12
N VAL A 246 6.36 -4.86 33.03
CA VAL A 246 6.83 -5.37 31.76
C VAL A 246 8.00 -4.51 31.31
N LYS A 247 9.15 -5.17 31.13
CA LYS A 247 10.42 -4.51 30.82
C LYS A 247 10.47 -4.02 29.38
N ASN A 248 11.15 -2.91 29.15
CA ASN A 248 11.55 -2.45 27.82
C ASN A 248 12.21 -3.58 27.02
N GLY A 249 11.84 -3.69 25.75
CA GLY A 249 12.29 -4.73 24.82
C GLY A 249 11.40 -5.97 24.82
N THR A 250 10.46 -6.12 25.76
CA THR A 250 9.53 -7.26 25.78
C THR A 250 8.67 -7.26 24.51
N GLN A 251 8.56 -8.41 23.85
CA GLN A 251 7.70 -8.62 22.69
C GLN A 251 6.65 -9.68 23.00
N LEU A 252 5.39 -9.40 22.65
CA LEU A 252 4.25 -10.25 22.93
C LEU A 252 3.37 -10.35 21.68
N ASN A 253 2.82 -11.51 21.40
CA ASN A 253 1.84 -11.77 20.37
C ASN A 253 0.52 -11.09 20.74
N LEU A 254 0.07 -10.18 19.88
CA LEU A 254 -1.11 -9.35 20.13
C LEU A 254 -2.31 -9.92 19.37
N LEU A 255 -3.35 -10.31 20.09
CA LEU A 255 -4.63 -10.70 19.51
C LEU A 255 -5.53 -9.52 19.21
N ALA A 256 -5.50 -8.46 20.02
CA ALA A 256 -6.38 -7.31 19.84
C ALA A 256 -5.82 -6.07 20.52
N PHE A 257 -6.19 -4.88 20.05
CA PHE A 257 -6.14 -3.67 20.86
C PHE A 257 -7.21 -2.67 20.44
N LYS A 258 -7.59 -1.77 21.35
CA LYS A 258 -8.39 -0.58 21.05
C LYS A 258 -7.95 0.59 21.92
N PRO A 259 -8.14 1.85 21.48
CA PRO A 259 -7.96 3.00 22.34
C PRO A 259 -8.79 2.90 23.61
N ALA A 260 -8.23 3.33 24.73
CA ALA A 260 -8.86 3.46 26.03
C ALA A 260 -8.57 4.85 26.59
N ALA A 261 -9.29 5.24 27.66
CA ALA A 261 -9.14 6.56 28.26
C ALA A 261 -7.70 6.83 28.74
N SER A 262 -7.34 8.12 28.77
CA SER A 262 -6.08 8.61 29.34
C SER A 262 -4.83 8.01 28.68
N ASP A 263 -4.80 7.98 27.34
CA ASP A 263 -3.68 7.49 26.54
C ASP A 263 -3.31 6.03 26.80
N HIS A 264 -4.31 5.18 27.08
CA HIS A 264 -4.11 3.74 27.18
C HIS A 264 -4.62 2.99 25.95
N PHE A 265 -4.10 1.79 25.73
CA PHE A 265 -4.76 0.78 24.92
C PHE A 265 -5.37 -0.28 25.84
N GLU A 266 -6.60 -0.72 25.56
CA GLU A 266 -7.07 -2.04 26.02
C GLU A 266 -6.58 -3.07 25.00
N ILE A 267 -5.73 -3.99 25.42
CA ILE A 267 -5.11 -5.02 24.60
C ILE A 267 -5.61 -6.41 24.99
N THR A 268 -5.56 -7.34 24.04
CA THR A 268 -5.70 -8.78 24.29
C THR A 268 -4.50 -9.50 23.70
N LEU A 269 -3.80 -10.31 24.49
CA LEU A 269 -2.59 -11.02 24.10
C LEU A 269 -2.89 -12.48 23.78
N ALA A 270 -2.12 -13.05 22.85
CA ALA A 270 -2.13 -14.49 22.58
C ALA A 270 -1.31 -15.21 23.65
N ASP A 271 -0.28 -14.54 24.17
CA ASP A 271 0.55 -15.04 25.25
C ASP A 271 -0.14 -14.76 26.59
N ALA A 272 -0.10 -15.76 27.48
CA ALA A 272 -0.36 -15.52 28.89
C ALA A 272 0.85 -14.80 29.50
N ILE A 273 0.67 -13.58 30.00
CA ILE A 273 1.67 -12.94 30.85
C ILE A 273 1.49 -13.45 32.27
N VAL A 274 2.58 -13.88 32.89
CA VAL A 274 2.59 -14.39 34.26
C VAL A 274 2.59 -13.21 35.26
N GLY A 275 1.48 -13.05 35.96
CA GLY A 275 1.31 -12.21 37.16
C GLY A 275 0.55 -12.99 38.24
N ALA A 276 -0.05 -12.30 39.24
CA ALA A 276 -0.89 -12.95 40.25
C ALA A 276 -2.24 -13.46 39.70
N GLU A 277 -2.72 -12.88 38.59
CA GLU A 277 -3.86 -13.36 37.82
C GLU A 277 -3.43 -13.62 36.37
N VAL A 278 -3.77 -14.79 35.83
CA VAL A 278 -3.52 -15.13 34.41
C VAL A 278 -4.68 -14.58 33.59
N THR A 279 -4.45 -13.47 32.90
CA THR A 279 -5.41 -12.86 31.97
C THR A 279 -4.73 -12.55 30.64
N THR A 280 -5.52 -12.62 29.56
CA THR A 280 -5.10 -12.19 28.23
C THR A 280 -5.44 -10.73 27.97
N LYS A 281 -6.34 -10.11 28.77
CA LYS A 281 -6.76 -8.71 28.61
C LYS A 281 -6.00 -7.77 29.55
N TRP A 282 -5.46 -6.69 29.01
CA TRP A 282 -4.68 -5.69 29.75
C TRP A 282 -4.95 -4.26 29.27
N TYR A 283 -4.67 -3.28 30.12
CA TYR A 283 -4.58 -1.87 29.80
C TYR A 283 -3.12 -1.44 29.86
N VAL A 284 -2.62 -0.88 28.77
CA VAL A 284 -1.20 -0.50 28.63
C VAL A 284 -1.07 0.95 28.24
N TYR A 285 -0.04 1.63 28.73
CA TYR A 285 0.18 3.03 28.41
C TYR A 285 0.69 3.15 26.97
N SER A 286 -0.05 3.83 26.10
CA SER A 286 0.20 3.81 24.66
C SER A 286 1.55 4.41 24.22
N PRO A 287 2.16 5.39 24.93
CA PRO A 287 3.51 5.86 24.62
C PRO A 287 4.62 4.85 24.88
N ASP A 288 4.43 3.92 25.82
CA ASP A 288 5.45 2.94 26.23
C ASP A 288 5.45 1.68 25.37
N VAL A 289 4.48 1.54 24.46
CA VAL A 289 4.33 0.36 23.62
C VAL A 289 4.24 0.73 22.15
N LYS A 290 4.76 -0.14 21.30
CA LYS A 290 4.61 -0.12 19.84
C LYS A 290 3.93 -1.41 19.43
N ILE A 291 3.07 -1.32 18.42
CA ILE A 291 2.39 -2.49 17.85
C ILE A 291 2.93 -2.68 16.45
N ASP A 292 3.57 -3.81 16.22
CA ASP A 292 4.24 -4.20 14.98
C ASP A 292 3.39 -5.22 14.23
N GLY A 293 3.45 -5.22 12.90
CA GLY A 293 2.71 -6.16 12.04
C GLY A 293 1.69 -5.47 11.12
N ASN A 294 1.26 -6.18 10.07
CA ASN A 294 0.30 -5.68 9.08
C ASN A 294 -1.10 -5.57 9.69
N ARG A 295 -1.79 -4.46 9.44
CA ARG A 295 -3.06 -4.10 10.07
C ARG A 295 -4.17 -4.04 9.03
N GLU A 296 -5.19 -4.89 9.17
CA GLU A 296 -6.53 -4.62 8.62
C GLU A 296 -7.38 -3.96 9.71
N THR A 297 -8.03 -2.85 9.40
CA THR A 297 -8.90 -2.09 10.31
C THR A 297 -10.24 -1.80 9.66
N LEU A 298 -11.28 -1.63 10.47
CA LEU A 298 -12.60 -1.18 10.06
C LEU A 298 -12.95 0.03 10.90
N GLU A 299 -13.08 1.18 10.28
CA GLU A 299 -13.57 2.41 10.88
C GLU A 299 -15.06 2.59 10.59
N VAL A 300 -15.84 2.98 11.58
CA VAL A 300 -17.28 3.25 11.44
C VAL A 300 -17.49 4.74 11.13
N SER A 301 -17.84 5.05 9.89
CA SER A 301 -18.00 6.40 9.34
C SER A 301 -19.32 7.07 9.73
N GLY A 302 -20.34 6.28 10.12
CA GLY A 302 -21.64 6.73 10.66
C GLY A 302 -22.20 5.74 11.69
N ASP A 303 -23.05 6.19 12.62
CA ASP A 303 -23.71 5.29 13.60
C ASP A 303 -24.42 4.16 12.86
N THR A 304 -24.06 2.90 13.14
CA THR A 304 -24.55 1.76 12.35
C THR A 304 -24.80 0.53 13.21
N ILE A 305 -25.66 -0.37 12.73
CA ILE A 305 -26.01 -1.61 13.42
C ILE A 305 -25.23 -2.76 12.80
N PHE A 306 -24.36 -3.39 13.60
CA PHE A 306 -23.72 -4.64 13.25
C PHE A 306 -24.71 -5.79 13.51
N LYS A 307 -24.84 -6.70 12.54
CA LYS A 307 -25.87 -7.75 12.55
C LYS A 307 -25.30 -9.16 12.46
N ALA A 308 -25.89 -10.12 13.15
CA ALA A 308 -25.46 -11.52 13.05
C ALA A 308 -25.74 -12.12 11.65
N LYS A 309 -26.76 -11.62 10.94
CA LYS A 309 -27.18 -12.05 9.60
C LYS A 309 -27.48 -10.82 8.73
N PRO A 310 -27.35 -10.89 7.39
CA PRO A 310 -27.57 -9.76 6.48
C PRO A 310 -29.06 -9.54 6.18
N VAL A 311 -29.88 -9.43 7.23
CA VAL A 311 -31.33 -9.18 7.14
C VAL A 311 -31.71 -7.83 7.75
N GLN A 312 -32.98 -7.43 7.66
CA GLN A 312 -33.42 -6.18 8.26
C GLN A 312 -33.33 -6.23 9.79
N SER A 313 -32.94 -5.13 10.43
CA SER A 313 -32.64 -5.10 11.88
C SER A 313 -33.87 -5.34 12.76
N ASN A 314 -35.08 -5.15 12.23
CA ASN A 314 -36.35 -5.47 12.89
C ASN A 314 -36.68 -6.97 12.87
N GLN A 315 -36.02 -7.76 12.03
CA GLN A 315 -36.14 -9.22 11.97
C GLN A 315 -35.14 -9.94 12.89
N LEU A 316 -34.27 -9.18 13.57
CA LEU A 316 -33.24 -9.70 14.47
C LEU A 316 -33.60 -9.42 15.92
N SER A 317 -33.38 -10.43 16.77
CA SER A 317 -33.47 -10.28 18.22
C SER A 317 -32.41 -9.32 18.75
N ASN A 318 -32.59 -8.80 19.98
CA ASN A 318 -31.59 -7.93 20.62
C ASN A 318 -30.25 -8.63 20.89
N ALA A 319 -30.21 -9.96 20.89
CA ALA A 319 -28.97 -10.73 21.00
C ALA A 319 -28.19 -10.83 19.67
N GLU A 320 -28.84 -10.57 18.53
CA GLU A 320 -28.29 -10.72 17.18
C GLU A 320 -27.86 -9.40 16.54
N LYS A 321 -27.97 -8.29 17.26
CA LYS A 321 -27.60 -6.95 16.77
C LYS A 321 -26.90 -6.14 17.85
N VAL A 322 -26.03 -5.24 17.41
CA VAL A 322 -25.34 -4.30 18.31
C VAL A 322 -25.19 -2.96 17.60
N LEU A 323 -25.51 -1.87 18.30
CA LEU A 323 -25.26 -0.53 17.81
C LEU A 323 -23.78 -0.21 17.98
N VAL A 324 -23.15 0.25 16.91
CA VAL A 324 -21.77 0.72 16.90
C VAL A 324 -21.76 2.19 16.51
N LYS A 325 -21.08 3.00 17.31
CA LYS A 325 -21.06 4.46 17.15
C LYS A 325 -20.05 4.90 16.10
N LYS A 326 -20.34 6.01 15.42
CA LYS A 326 -19.40 6.71 14.54
C LYS A 326 -18.05 6.94 15.24
N GLY A 327 -16.96 6.77 14.49
CA GLY A 327 -15.58 6.90 14.97
C GLY A 327 -15.04 5.66 15.68
N THR A 328 -15.85 4.59 15.81
CA THR A 328 -15.36 3.32 16.36
C THR A 328 -14.47 2.63 15.33
N VAL A 329 -13.26 2.25 15.75
CA VAL A 329 -12.30 1.52 14.90
C VAL A 329 -12.10 0.12 15.47
N PHE A 330 -12.18 -0.89 14.62
CA PHE A 330 -11.85 -2.27 14.93
C PHE A 330 -10.64 -2.71 14.13
N LEU A 331 -9.87 -3.65 14.69
CA LEU A 331 -9.02 -4.48 13.85
C LEU A 331 -9.87 -5.56 13.20
N LEU A 332 -9.53 -5.91 11.97
CA LEU A 332 -10.14 -7.03 11.26
C LEU A 332 -9.20 -8.21 11.27
N ASN A 333 -9.80 -9.36 11.55
CA ASN A 333 -9.20 -10.66 11.29
C ASN A 333 -9.39 -11.04 9.81
N SER A 334 -10.58 -10.80 9.28
CA SER A 334 -10.90 -10.95 7.86
C SER A 334 -12.21 -10.24 7.53
N TYR A 335 -12.47 -10.03 6.24
CA TYR A 335 -13.76 -9.56 5.74
C TYR A 335 -14.06 -10.21 4.38
N ALA A 336 -15.35 -10.36 4.07
CA ALA A 336 -15.82 -10.86 2.78
C ALA A 336 -16.05 -9.71 1.80
N GLN A 337 -16.15 -10.02 0.51
CA GLN A 337 -16.66 -9.05 -0.46
C GLN A 337 -18.09 -8.64 -0.08
N PRO A 338 -18.49 -7.37 -0.30
CA PRO A 338 -19.84 -6.92 0.00
C PRO A 338 -20.87 -7.77 -0.75
N ASP A 339 -21.81 -8.35 -0.01
CA ASP A 339 -23.04 -8.91 -0.60
C ASP A 339 -24.13 -7.85 -0.43
N LYS A 340 -24.59 -7.30 -1.56
CA LYS A 340 -25.41 -6.08 -1.62
C LYS A 340 -24.71 -4.92 -0.90
N ASN A 341 -25.29 -4.43 0.20
CA ASN A 341 -24.76 -3.32 0.99
C ASN A 341 -24.21 -3.77 2.35
N HIS A 342 -23.94 -5.06 2.54
CA HIS A 342 -23.41 -5.57 3.80
C HIS A 342 -22.08 -6.28 3.58
N VAL A 343 -21.09 -5.92 4.39
CA VAL A 343 -19.79 -6.60 4.46
C VAL A 343 -19.83 -7.52 5.66
N ARG A 344 -19.55 -8.81 5.44
CA ARG A 344 -19.32 -9.74 6.54
C ARG A 344 -17.90 -9.56 7.04
N VAL A 345 -17.74 -9.20 8.30
CA VAL A 345 -16.46 -8.85 8.94
C VAL A 345 -16.24 -9.75 10.14
N ALA A 346 -15.04 -10.26 10.29
CA ALA A 346 -14.56 -10.92 11.49
C ALA A 346 -13.63 -9.94 12.20
N LEU A 347 -14.08 -9.41 13.33
CA LEU A 347 -13.31 -8.50 14.16
C LEU A 347 -12.21 -9.28 14.87
N GLN A 348 -11.01 -8.72 14.86
CA GLN A 348 -9.89 -9.28 15.58
C GLN A 348 -9.99 -8.90 17.07
N GLY A 349 -10.38 -9.88 17.89
CA GLY A 349 -10.42 -9.79 19.36
C GLY A 349 -11.39 -8.77 19.97
N ALA A 350 -12.25 -8.15 19.16
CA ALA A 350 -13.39 -7.38 19.64
C ALA A 350 -14.64 -8.27 19.70
N PHE A 351 -15.12 -8.51 20.91
CA PHE A 351 -16.38 -9.21 21.16
C PHE A 351 -17.48 -8.17 21.38
N LEU A 352 -18.49 -8.18 20.53
CA LEU A 352 -19.61 -7.25 20.62
C LEU A 352 -20.92 -7.97 20.94
N GLY A 353 -21.88 -7.18 21.40
CA GLY A 353 -23.23 -7.64 21.69
C GLY A 353 -23.34 -8.61 22.88
N PRO A 354 -24.57 -9.00 23.26
CA PRO A 354 -24.83 -9.79 24.47
C PRO A 354 -24.23 -11.21 24.45
N GLN A 355 -23.85 -11.69 23.27
CA GLN A 355 -23.29 -13.03 23.06
C GLN A 355 -21.78 -13.02 22.79
N ASN A 356 -21.11 -11.88 22.95
CA ASN A 356 -19.68 -11.74 22.72
C ASN A 356 -19.26 -12.31 21.35
N ARG A 357 -19.82 -11.77 20.27
CA ARG A 357 -19.53 -12.22 18.90
C ARG A 357 -18.42 -11.39 18.28
N THR A 358 -17.52 -12.05 17.54
CA THR A 358 -16.48 -11.40 16.75
C THR A 358 -16.88 -11.21 15.29
N THR A 359 -17.89 -11.94 14.78
CA THR A 359 -18.31 -11.85 13.38
C THR A 359 -19.63 -11.10 13.24
N TRP A 360 -19.67 -10.17 12.30
CA TRP A 360 -20.81 -9.29 12.07
C TRP A 360 -21.00 -9.00 10.58
N HIS A 361 -22.22 -8.64 10.19
CA HIS A 361 -22.52 -8.00 8.92
C HIS A 361 -22.67 -6.52 9.19
N ALA A 362 -21.73 -5.73 8.69
CA ALA A 362 -21.70 -4.30 8.83
C ALA A 362 -22.21 -3.64 7.54
N TYR A 363 -22.93 -2.53 7.65
CA TYR A 363 -23.50 -1.84 6.49
C TYR A 363 -22.39 -1.09 5.76
N ALA A 364 -22.07 -1.52 4.54
CA ALA A 364 -20.91 -1.08 3.77
C ALA A 364 -20.81 0.45 3.64
N PRO A 365 -21.90 1.21 3.39
CA PRO A 365 -21.83 2.67 3.31
C PRO A 365 -21.45 3.39 4.62
N ASP A 366 -21.65 2.77 5.79
CA ASP A 366 -21.36 3.37 7.09
C ASP A 366 -19.99 2.96 7.65
N ILE A 367 -19.22 2.17 6.89
CA ILE A 367 -17.93 1.65 7.33
C ILE A 367 -16.85 1.86 6.28
N GLN A 368 -15.62 1.95 6.74
CA GLN A 368 -14.42 2.04 5.93
C GLN A 368 -13.44 0.97 6.40
N ILE A 369 -13.21 -0.04 5.56
CA ILE A 369 -12.20 -1.07 5.84
C ILE A 369 -10.88 -0.64 5.21
N SER A 370 -9.82 -0.58 6.02
CA SER A 370 -8.46 -0.31 5.60
C SER A 370 -7.60 -1.56 5.81
N GLY A 371 -6.62 -1.83 4.96
CA GLY A 371 -5.48 -2.67 5.37
C GLY A 371 -5.21 -4.00 4.66
N THR A 372 -5.91 -4.35 3.58
CA THR A 372 -5.26 -5.05 2.44
C THR A 372 -6.02 -4.79 1.14
N GLU A 373 -5.29 -4.39 0.09
CA GLU A 373 -5.50 -4.97 -1.23
C GLU A 373 -4.29 -5.87 -1.54
N ILE A 374 -4.56 -6.94 -2.30
CA ILE A 374 -3.64 -8.03 -2.64
C ILE A 374 -2.41 -7.50 -3.39
N GLY A 375 -1.21 -7.76 -2.84
CA GLY A 375 0.09 -7.63 -3.54
C GLY A 375 0.93 -6.37 -3.27
N ASN A 376 0.95 -5.85 -2.04
CA ASN A 376 1.68 -4.62 -1.72
C ASN A 376 2.33 -4.64 -0.33
N HIS A 377 3.59 -5.12 -0.25
CA HIS A 377 4.45 -4.97 0.91
C HIS A 377 5.73 -4.17 0.58
N PRO A 378 6.21 -3.29 1.49
CA PRO A 378 7.49 -2.56 1.34
C PRO A 378 8.74 -3.47 1.20
N SER A 379 8.60 -4.76 1.46
CA SER A 379 9.60 -5.82 1.28
C SER A 379 9.57 -6.48 -0.10
N ASP A 380 8.59 -6.17 -0.94
CA ASP A 380 8.40 -6.82 -2.24
C ASP A 380 9.60 -6.58 -3.16
N ARG A 381 9.87 -7.56 -4.04
CA ARG A 381 10.79 -7.33 -5.16
C ARG A 381 10.05 -6.49 -6.19
N GLY A 382 10.59 -5.31 -6.53
CA GLY A 382 10.13 -4.54 -7.69
C GLY A 382 10.13 -5.43 -8.94
N PRO A 383 9.27 -5.13 -9.95
CA PRO A 383 9.16 -5.96 -11.14
C PRO A 383 10.54 -6.15 -11.78
N GLU A 384 10.90 -7.38 -12.11
CA GLU A 384 12.14 -7.62 -12.85
C GLU A 384 12.09 -6.91 -14.20
N GLN A 385 13.22 -6.31 -14.56
CA GLN A 385 13.43 -5.65 -15.83
C GLN A 385 13.12 -6.67 -16.94
N PRO A 386 12.27 -6.34 -17.94
CA PRO A 386 11.80 -7.32 -18.90
C PRO A 386 12.96 -7.96 -19.67
N ALA A 387 12.98 -9.29 -19.70
CA ALA A 387 13.96 -10.07 -20.45
C ALA A 387 13.84 -9.91 -21.97
N ASN A 388 12.69 -9.38 -22.46
CA ASN A 388 12.38 -9.22 -23.88
C ASN A 388 12.20 -7.73 -24.28
N PRO A 389 13.00 -7.19 -25.22
CA PRO A 389 12.92 -5.79 -25.67
C PRO A 389 11.63 -5.42 -26.42
N THR A 390 10.84 -6.40 -26.87
CA THR A 390 9.63 -6.20 -27.68
C THR A 390 8.33 -6.17 -26.87
N ASP A 391 8.35 -6.66 -25.62
CA ASP A 391 7.19 -6.61 -24.74
C ASP A 391 7.02 -5.20 -24.17
N ARG A 392 6.00 -4.48 -24.65
CA ARG A 392 5.65 -3.14 -24.15
C ARG A 392 5.06 -3.20 -22.73
N GLY A 393 4.54 -4.34 -22.30
CA GLY A 393 3.87 -4.53 -21.03
C GLY A 393 2.42 -4.05 -21.02
N VAL A 394 1.90 -3.77 -19.83
CA VAL A 394 0.50 -3.37 -19.62
C VAL A 394 0.26 -1.96 -20.14
N ALA A 395 -0.83 -1.75 -20.87
CA ALA A 395 -1.26 -0.42 -21.32
C ALA A 395 -1.73 0.44 -20.14
N LEU A 396 -1.28 1.69 -20.10
CA LEU A 396 -1.49 2.63 -19.02
C LEU A 396 -2.11 3.92 -19.56
N THR A 397 -3.06 4.45 -18.79
CA THR A 397 -3.58 5.81 -18.96
C THR A 397 -3.01 6.70 -17.87
N LEU A 398 -2.45 7.84 -18.28
CA LEU A 398 -1.85 8.84 -17.38
C LEU A 398 -2.71 10.12 -17.40
N PRO A 399 -3.24 10.59 -16.25
CA PRO A 399 -4.06 11.79 -16.22
C PRO A 399 -3.30 13.02 -16.73
N GLY A 400 -3.93 13.80 -17.61
CA GLY A 400 -3.34 15.00 -18.20
C GLY A 400 -2.37 14.76 -19.36
N PHE A 401 -2.23 13.51 -19.82
CA PHE A 401 -1.40 13.16 -20.96
C PHE A 401 -2.23 12.41 -22.00
N SER A 402 -2.07 12.75 -23.28
CA SER A 402 -2.73 12.06 -24.39
C SER A 402 -1.91 10.86 -24.86
N GLY A 403 -2.60 9.78 -25.24
CA GLY A 403 -1.98 8.56 -25.77
C GLY A 403 -1.89 7.41 -24.77
N THR A 404 -1.44 6.26 -25.27
CA THR A 404 -1.27 5.03 -24.49
C THR A 404 0.18 4.85 -24.10
N TYR A 405 0.42 4.79 -22.79
CA TYR A 405 1.73 4.48 -22.22
C TYR A 405 1.78 3.00 -21.88
N TYR A 406 2.97 2.46 -21.66
CA TYR A 406 3.08 1.05 -21.29
C TYR A 406 4.06 0.81 -20.14
N SER A 407 3.79 -0.23 -19.34
CA SER A 407 4.52 -0.50 -18.11
C SER A 407 6.01 -0.76 -18.30
N ASN A 408 6.44 -1.33 -19.43
CA ASN A 408 7.86 -1.60 -19.70
C ASN A 408 8.56 -0.43 -20.40
N GLN A 409 7.82 0.64 -20.74
CA GLN A 409 8.42 1.84 -21.30
C GLN A 409 9.16 2.61 -20.20
N PRO A 410 10.32 3.20 -20.54
CA PRO A 410 11.00 4.07 -19.61
C PRO A 410 10.13 5.30 -19.32
N ILE A 411 10.13 5.74 -18.06
CA ILE A 411 9.49 6.99 -17.63
C ILE A 411 10.02 8.15 -18.48
N GLN A 412 11.33 8.10 -18.75
CA GLN A 412 12.03 9.05 -19.60
C GLN A 412 12.55 8.35 -20.86
N PRO A 413 11.95 8.61 -22.05
CA PRO A 413 12.44 8.06 -23.31
C PRO A 413 13.93 8.39 -23.55
N LYS A 414 14.33 9.61 -23.16
CA LYS A 414 15.72 10.01 -22.94
C LYS A 414 15.83 10.62 -21.56
N ASN A 415 16.75 10.11 -20.74
CA ASN A 415 17.07 10.70 -19.46
C ASN A 415 17.92 11.97 -19.63
N ARG A 416 18.23 12.63 -18.52
CA ARG A 416 19.09 13.83 -18.48
C ARG A 416 20.48 13.69 -19.12
N TYR A 417 20.94 12.47 -19.40
CA TYR A 417 22.22 12.20 -20.06
C TYR A 417 22.06 11.92 -21.56
N GLY A 418 20.86 12.12 -22.12
CA GLY A 418 20.58 11.92 -23.54
C GLY A 418 20.44 10.46 -23.97
N VAL A 419 20.50 9.51 -23.02
CA VAL A 419 20.37 8.07 -23.26
C VAL A 419 19.02 7.56 -22.78
N ARG A 420 18.61 6.36 -23.20
CA ARG A 420 17.36 5.73 -22.75
C ARG A 420 17.30 5.65 -21.21
N GLY A 421 16.17 6.06 -20.63
CA GLY A 421 15.94 5.92 -19.19
C GLY A 421 15.95 4.47 -18.72
N ASN A 422 16.31 4.29 -17.45
CA ASN A 422 16.46 3.00 -16.80
C ASN A 422 15.29 2.63 -15.89
N PHE A 423 14.48 3.62 -15.49
CA PHE A 423 13.28 3.41 -14.69
C PHE A 423 12.03 3.43 -15.56
N THR A 424 11.06 2.58 -15.24
CA THR A 424 9.87 2.29 -16.04
C THR A 424 8.59 2.71 -15.35
N TRP A 425 7.53 2.94 -16.12
CA TRP A 425 6.19 3.21 -15.56
C TRP A 425 5.68 2.04 -14.70
N GLY A 426 6.10 0.82 -15.01
CA GLY A 426 5.84 -0.38 -14.24
C GLY A 426 6.34 -0.29 -12.81
N GLU A 427 7.57 0.19 -12.64
CA GLU A 427 8.17 0.41 -11.32
C GLU A 427 7.52 1.58 -10.59
N ALA A 428 7.28 2.70 -11.28
CA ALA A 428 6.72 3.90 -10.65
C ALA A 428 5.27 3.70 -10.17
N LEU A 429 4.46 2.95 -10.92
CA LEU A 429 3.03 2.76 -10.67
C LEU A 429 2.69 1.37 -10.10
N HIS A 430 3.70 0.57 -9.76
CA HIS A 430 3.54 -0.77 -9.21
C HIS A 430 2.59 -1.63 -10.07
N VAL A 431 2.91 -1.75 -11.36
CA VAL A 431 2.08 -2.48 -12.31
C VAL A 431 2.19 -3.98 -12.05
N ASN A 432 1.06 -4.61 -11.77
CA ASN A 432 0.93 -6.06 -11.73
C ASN A 432 0.74 -6.59 -13.16
N ARG A 433 1.80 -7.21 -13.72
CA ARG A 433 1.79 -7.72 -15.09
C ARG A 433 0.77 -8.82 -15.35
N ALA A 434 0.45 -9.63 -14.35
CA ALA A 434 -0.50 -10.74 -14.50
C ALA A 434 -1.95 -10.25 -14.59
N THR A 435 -2.28 -9.15 -13.92
CA THR A 435 -3.67 -8.64 -13.83
C THR A 435 -3.91 -7.37 -14.63
N GLY A 436 -2.85 -6.71 -15.10
CA GLY A 436 -2.94 -5.37 -15.70
C GLY A 436 -3.27 -4.25 -14.72
N ARG A 437 -3.40 -4.53 -13.41
CA ARG A 437 -3.69 -3.51 -12.40
C ARG A 437 -2.46 -2.68 -12.08
N TYR A 438 -2.67 -1.40 -11.80
CA TYR A 438 -1.61 -0.45 -11.43
C TYR A 438 -2.16 0.70 -10.60
N ARG A 439 -1.28 1.38 -9.86
CA ARG A 439 -1.61 2.57 -9.08
C ARG A 439 -1.84 3.74 -10.03
N LYS A 440 -3.10 4.14 -10.18
CA LYS A 440 -3.48 5.25 -11.07
C LYS A 440 -3.15 6.58 -10.39
N PRO A 441 -2.31 7.44 -10.99
CA PRO A 441 -2.07 8.78 -10.46
C PRO A 441 -3.39 9.54 -10.28
N ALA A 442 -3.52 10.28 -9.19
CA ALA A 442 -4.74 11.02 -8.90
C ALA A 442 -4.99 12.19 -9.87
N ASN A 443 -3.92 12.79 -10.40
CA ASN A 443 -3.96 13.91 -11.33
C ASN A 443 -2.62 14.06 -12.06
N ALA A 444 -2.56 14.98 -13.03
CA ALA A 444 -1.35 15.27 -13.81
C ALA A 444 -0.16 15.73 -12.95
N GLY A 445 -0.41 16.42 -11.84
CA GLY A 445 0.63 16.89 -10.91
C GLY A 445 1.44 15.74 -10.32
N VAL A 446 0.79 14.62 -9.98
CA VAL A 446 1.47 13.39 -9.54
C VAL A 446 2.37 12.84 -10.65
N VAL A 447 1.90 12.83 -11.90
CA VAL A 447 2.67 12.34 -13.05
C VAL A 447 3.92 13.21 -13.28
N TYR A 448 3.78 14.53 -13.21
CA TYR A 448 4.92 15.45 -13.31
C TYR A 448 5.95 15.25 -12.20
N ASN A 449 5.51 14.93 -10.99
CA ASN A 449 6.40 14.64 -9.88
C ASN A 449 7.15 13.32 -10.05
N ILE A 450 6.50 12.28 -10.61
CA ILE A 450 7.16 11.03 -11.00
C ILE A 450 8.26 11.31 -12.03
N LEU A 451 7.97 12.11 -13.07
CA LEU A 451 8.96 12.49 -14.08
C LEU A 451 10.18 13.19 -13.45
N LYS A 452 9.97 14.11 -12.49
CA LYS A 452 11.04 14.85 -11.81
C LYS A 452 11.89 13.95 -10.92
N VAL A 453 11.28 13.08 -10.12
CA VAL A 453 12.06 12.21 -9.23
C VAL A 453 12.76 11.08 -10.00
N ALA A 454 12.29 10.75 -11.21
CA ALA A 454 13.02 9.85 -12.12
C ALA A 454 14.39 10.41 -12.53
N ASP A 455 14.51 11.72 -12.79
CA ASP A 455 15.82 12.36 -13.06
C ASP A 455 16.78 12.19 -11.88
N VAL A 456 16.26 12.30 -10.66
CA VAL A 456 17.04 12.13 -9.42
C VAL A 456 17.52 10.69 -9.29
N MET A 457 16.67 9.73 -9.60
CA MET A 457 17.03 8.31 -9.58
C MET A 457 18.11 7.97 -10.61
N GLU A 458 18.12 8.62 -11.78
CA GLU A 458 19.20 8.49 -12.77
C GLU A 458 20.52 9.08 -12.27
N GLU A 459 20.51 10.22 -11.57
CA GLU A 459 21.71 10.76 -10.90
C GLU A 459 22.28 9.77 -9.87
N ILE A 460 21.42 9.16 -9.05
CA ILE A 460 21.82 8.17 -8.05
C ILE A 460 22.40 6.94 -8.74
N ARG A 461 21.72 6.41 -9.77
CA ARG A 461 22.18 5.27 -10.57
C ARG A 461 23.60 5.53 -11.10
N LYS A 462 23.84 6.73 -11.65
CA LYS A 462 25.16 7.13 -12.16
C LYS A 462 26.21 7.21 -11.06
N MET A 463 25.85 7.77 -9.90
CA MET A 463 26.74 7.88 -8.73
C MET A 463 27.22 6.51 -8.21
N TYR A 464 26.40 5.46 -8.38
CA TYR A 464 26.76 4.09 -8.02
C TYR A 464 27.34 3.28 -9.17
N GLY A 465 27.82 3.94 -10.23
CA GLY A 465 28.53 3.30 -11.34
C GLY A 465 27.59 2.61 -12.33
N ASP A 466 26.44 3.22 -12.61
CA ASP A 466 25.44 2.72 -13.56
C ASP A 466 24.84 1.35 -13.16
N LYS A 467 24.91 0.98 -11.88
CA LYS A 467 24.29 -0.24 -11.34
C LYS A 467 22.77 -0.14 -11.36
N ALA A 468 22.09 -1.22 -11.71
CA ALA A 468 20.64 -1.30 -11.57
C ALA A 468 20.24 -1.10 -10.10
N LEU A 469 19.29 -0.18 -9.87
CA LEU A 469 18.73 0.07 -8.54
C LEU A 469 17.45 -0.74 -8.39
N LYS A 470 17.25 -1.36 -7.23
CA LYS A 470 16.00 -2.06 -6.93
C LYS A 470 15.00 -1.04 -6.38
N ILE A 471 13.88 -0.83 -7.07
CA ILE A 471 12.79 0.01 -6.59
C ILE A 471 11.86 -0.84 -5.72
N ASN A 472 11.64 -0.42 -4.47
CA ASN A 472 10.69 -1.07 -3.57
C ASN A 472 9.33 -0.36 -3.59
N SER A 473 9.33 0.98 -3.63
CA SER A 473 8.10 1.77 -3.72
C SER A 473 8.37 3.12 -4.37
N TRP A 474 7.39 3.63 -5.12
CA TRP A 474 7.41 4.96 -5.72
C TRP A 474 6.06 5.64 -5.49
N TYR A 475 5.22 5.86 -6.50
CA TYR A 475 3.90 6.45 -6.26
C TYR A 475 3.05 5.53 -5.40
N ARG A 476 2.42 6.08 -4.35
CA ARG A 476 1.39 5.40 -3.57
C ARG A 476 0.12 6.22 -3.67
N ASP A 477 -0.95 5.63 -4.18
CA ASP A 477 -2.27 6.24 -4.05
C ASP A 477 -2.66 6.32 -2.56
N PRO A 478 -3.67 7.14 -2.19
CA PRO A 478 -4.09 7.30 -0.80
C PRO A 478 -4.35 6.00 -0.05
N ALA A 479 -4.97 5.01 -0.70
CA ALA A 479 -5.28 3.73 -0.08
C ALA A 479 -4.00 2.91 0.16
N THR A 480 -3.12 2.84 -0.84
CA THR A 480 -1.81 2.19 -0.73
C THR A 480 -0.95 2.84 0.37
N ASN A 481 -0.90 4.17 0.43
CA ASN A 481 -0.09 4.88 1.43
C ASN A 481 -0.62 4.66 2.85
N ALA A 482 -1.93 4.69 3.04
CA ALA A 482 -2.55 4.38 4.32
C ALA A 482 -2.32 2.90 4.73
N ALA A 483 -2.46 1.96 3.79
CA ALA A 483 -2.28 0.53 4.03
C ALA A 483 -0.87 0.17 4.51
N VAL A 484 0.17 0.88 4.05
CA VAL A 484 1.56 0.67 4.50
C VAL A 484 1.92 1.48 5.75
N GLY A 485 0.93 2.10 6.42
CA GLY A 485 1.17 2.97 7.58
C GLY A 485 1.95 4.25 7.23
N GLY A 486 1.89 4.67 5.96
CA GLY A 486 2.53 5.89 5.48
C GLY A 486 1.92 7.12 6.15
N ALA A 487 2.74 8.14 6.38
CA ALA A 487 2.27 9.40 6.93
C ALA A 487 1.14 10.00 6.07
N SER A 488 0.18 10.66 6.70
CA SER A 488 -0.94 11.36 6.03
C SER A 488 -0.46 12.40 5.01
N MET A 489 0.71 12.99 5.27
CA MET A 489 1.40 13.93 4.36
C MET A 489 2.60 13.27 3.66
N SER A 490 2.54 11.96 3.37
CA SER A 490 3.63 11.26 2.70
C SER A 490 3.89 11.80 1.31
N ARG A 491 5.17 11.98 0.98
CA ARG A 491 5.60 12.40 -0.35
C ARG A 491 5.32 11.36 -1.45
N HIS A 492 5.15 10.09 -1.08
CA HIS A 492 4.72 9.06 -2.04
C HIS A 492 3.31 9.32 -2.61
N LEU A 493 2.43 10.01 -1.87
CA LEU A 493 1.10 10.44 -2.35
C LEU A 493 1.19 11.48 -3.47
N LEU A 494 2.30 12.21 -3.51
CA LEU A 494 2.52 13.28 -4.47
C LEU A 494 3.32 12.80 -5.69
N GLY A 495 3.78 11.55 -5.69
CA GLY A 495 4.59 10.97 -6.78
C GLY A 495 6.07 11.38 -6.76
N ASP A 496 6.50 12.16 -5.76
CA ASP A 496 7.85 12.75 -5.71
C ASP A 496 8.80 12.03 -4.74
N ALA A 497 8.49 10.79 -4.35
CA ALA A 497 9.28 10.00 -3.43
C ALA A 497 9.52 8.57 -3.92
N VAL A 498 10.69 8.03 -3.57
CA VAL A 498 11.14 6.69 -3.96
C VAL A 498 11.83 6.00 -2.78
N ASP A 499 11.42 4.77 -2.50
CA ASP A 499 12.07 3.83 -1.61
C ASP A 499 12.84 2.81 -2.47
N PHE A 500 14.16 2.75 -2.34
CA PHE A 500 15.02 1.95 -3.22
C PHE A 500 16.18 1.28 -2.47
N VAL A 501 16.81 0.31 -3.13
CA VAL A 501 18.01 -0.39 -2.65
C VAL A 501 19.08 -0.33 -3.74
N VAL A 502 20.31 -0.07 -3.33
CA VAL A 502 21.50 -0.23 -4.17
C VAL A 502 22.07 -1.63 -3.91
N PRO A 503 22.05 -2.55 -4.89
CA PRO A 503 22.57 -3.90 -4.68
C PRO A 503 24.02 -3.89 -4.17
N GLY A 504 24.26 -4.65 -3.09
CA GLY A 504 25.59 -4.78 -2.47
C GLY A 504 26.03 -3.59 -1.63
N VAL A 505 25.15 -2.61 -1.35
CA VAL A 505 25.45 -1.47 -0.46
C VAL A 505 24.40 -1.39 0.62
N ARG A 506 24.80 -1.26 1.88
CA ARG A 506 23.85 -1.13 3.00
C ARG A 506 23.09 0.20 2.88
N CYS A 507 21.81 0.19 3.20
CA CYS A 507 20.94 1.38 3.13
C CYS A 507 21.45 2.56 3.98
N SER A 508 22.14 2.27 5.09
CA SER A 508 22.82 3.28 5.92
C SER A 508 23.97 3.97 5.18
N ASP A 509 24.76 3.20 4.42
CA ASP A 509 25.90 3.72 3.64
C ASP A 509 25.39 4.51 2.42
N VAL A 510 24.27 4.07 1.84
CA VAL A 510 23.58 4.84 0.79
C VAL A 510 23.11 6.18 1.34
N TYR A 511 22.41 6.18 2.48
CA TYR A 511 22.00 7.41 3.16
C TYR A 511 23.19 8.33 3.46
N ALA A 512 24.27 7.79 4.02
CA ALA A 512 25.45 8.59 4.37
C ALA A 512 26.05 9.29 3.13
N ARG A 513 26.16 8.57 2.01
CA ARG A 513 26.67 9.12 0.75
C ARG A 513 25.74 10.18 0.15
N LEU A 514 24.43 9.93 0.17
CA LEU A 514 23.45 10.83 -0.43
C LEU A 514 23.15 12.06 0.45
N ASN A 515 23.36 12.01 1.76
CA ASN A 515 22.95 13.07 2.69
C ASN A 515 23.50 14.45 2.32
N GLY A 516 24.81 14.53 2.00
CA GLY A 516 25.48 15.76 1.60
C GLY A 516 25.07 16.22 0.19
N TRP A 517 25.06 15.29 -0.78
CA TRP A 517 24.69 15.59 -2.16
C TRP A 517 23.22 16.03 -2.31
N TRP A 518 22.32 15.40 -1.56
CA TRP A 518 20.90 15.76 -1.60
C TRP A 518 20.62 17.08 -0.88
N GLY A 519 21.38 17.36 0.19
CA GLY A 519 21.38 18.66 0.86
C GLY A 519 19.96 19.17 1.17
N ASN A 520 19.66 20.38 0.71
CA ASN A 520 18.37 21.04 0.94
C ASN A 520 17.31 20.74 -0.13
N ARG A 521 17.59 19.87 -1.12
CA ARG A 521 16.67 19.57 -2.23
C ARG A 521 15.42 18.80 -1.79
N GLY A 522 15.47 18.08 -0.68
CA GLY A 522 14.33 17.34 -0.16
C GLY A 522 14.62 16.41 1.00
N GLY A 523 13.74 15.42 1.19
CA GLY A 523 13.82 14.43 2.26
C GLY A 523 14.75 13.26 1.91
N LEU A 524 15.41 12.70 2.92
CA LEU A 524 16.23 11.50 2.81
C LEU A 524 16.13 10.72 4.13
N ALA A 525 15.95 9.41 4.05
CA ALA A 525 15.93 8.54 5.22
C ALA A 525 16.50 7.15 4.94
N SER A 526 16.98 6.49 5.99
CA SER A 526 17.41 5.09 5.94
C SER A 526 16.47 4.19 6.73
N SER A 527 16.34 2.95 6.24
CA SER A 527 15.80 1.78 6.92
C SER A 527 16.86 0.67 6.90
N SER A 528 16.64 -0.45 7.59
CA SER A 528 17.45 -1.67 7.41
C SER A 528 17.31 -2.29 6.01
N VAL A 529 16.20 -2.05 5.30
CA VAL A 529 15.89 -2.75 4.02
C VAL A 529 15.65 -1.83 2.82
N PHE A 530 15.64 -0.50 2.98
CA PHE A 530 15.64 0.47 1.87
C PHE A 530 16.19 1.84 2.28
N THR A 531 16.49 2.68 1.29
CA THR A 531 16.73 4.11 1.42
C THR A 531 15.56 4.87 0.80
N HIS A 532 15.06 5.88 1.51
CA HIS A 532 14.01 6.77 1.05
C HIS A 532 14.59 8.09 0.57
N ILE A 533 14.10 8.60 -0.55
CA ILE A 533 14.38 9.96 -1.03
C ILE A 533 13.09 10.61 -1.53
N ASP A 534 12.94 11.91 -1.31
CA ASP A 534 11.82 12.69 -1.87
C ASP A 534 12.21 14.13 -2.21
N MET A 535 11.40 14.77 -3.05
CA MET A 535 11.60 16.13 -3.57
C MET A 535 10.75 17.19 -2.87
N ARG A 536 10.58 17.10 -1.54
CA ARG A 536 9.78 18.08 -0.76
C ARG A 536 10.27 19.54 -0.82
N GLY A 537 11.42 19.81 -1.44
CA GLY A 537 11.93 21.16 -1.65
C GLY A 537 12.64 21.77 -0.45
N TYR A 538 12.74 21.03 0.66
CA TYR A 538 13.49 21.42 1.85
C TYR A 538 14.11 20.21 2.54
N ARG A 539 15.17 20.45 3.31
CA ARG A 539 15.89 19.39 4.02
C ARG A 539 15.01 18.73 5.07
N ALA A 540 14.82 17.42 4.95
CA ALA A 540 14.26 16.58 6.01
C ALA A 540 15.06 15.28 6.14
N ARG A 541 15.36 14.86 7.36
CA ARG A 541 16.15 13.65 7.64
C ARG A 541 15.50 12.86 8.78
N TRP A 542 15.34 11.57 8.58
CA TRP A 542 14.83 10.66 9.59
C TRP A 542 15.37 9.25 9.34
N SER A 543 15.09 8.34 10.26
CA SER A 543 15.37 6.91 10.10
C SER A 543 14.08 6.15 10.40
N TYR A 544 13.80 5.10 9.63
CA TYR A 544 12.64 4.22 9.83
C TYR A 544 12.89 3.16 10.91
N GLY A 545 14.07 3.16 11.55
CA GLY A 545 14.53 2.10 12.44
C GLY A 545 15.29 0.99 11.69
N TYR A 546 16.13 0.29 12.44
CA TYR A 546 16.94 -0.85 11.98
C TYR A 546 16.28 -2.16 12.35
#